data_AF-A0A7C2YHR2-F1
#
_entry.id   AF-A0A7C2YHR2-F1
#
_cell.length_a   1.000
_cell.length_b   1.000
_cell.length_c   1.000
_cell.angle_alpha   90.00
_cell.angle_beta   90.00
_cell.angle_gamma   90.00
#
_symmetry.space_group_name_H-M   'P 1'
#
loop_
_entity.id
_entity.type
_entity.pdbx_description
1 polymer ?
#
loop_
_entity_poly.entity_id
_entity_poly.type
_entity_poly.pdbx_seq_one_letter_code
_entity_poly.pdbx_strand_id
1 'polypeptide(L)'
;MTTNANHDHRLGLVRFAATGAVTGALLIVLCWIATFLPVSSPTHAYIALFTPAETQSVTALVEGGLWSLLFGAVAGGLLAWVYNRFAGLDRHG
;
A
#
# COMPACT_ATOMS: atom_id res chain seq x y z
N MET A 1 -1.70 38.50 -4.00
CA MET A 1 -2.86 37.69 -4.39
C MET A 1 -2.70 36.31 -3.77
N THR A 2 -3.19 36.14 -2.54
CA THR A 2 -3.09 34.89 -1.78
C THR A 2 -4.31 34.04 -2.09
N THR A 3 -4.13 32.98 -2.88
CA THR A 3 -5.18 32.00 -3.15
C THR A 3 -5.47 31.27 -1.83
N ASN A 4 -6.59 31.61 -1.19
CA ASN A 4 -7.16 30.82 -0.10
C ASN A 4 -7.50 29.44 -0.67
N ALA A 5 -6.63 28.46 -0.44
CA ALA A 5 -6.97 27.07 -0.66
C ALA A 5 -8.06 26.73 0.36
N ASN A 6 -9.30 26.61 -0.10
CA ASN A 6 -10.36 25.96 0.65
C ASN A 6 -9.82 24.59 1.06
N HIS A 7 -9.48 24.40 2.33
CA HIS A 7 -9.13 23.10 2.89
C HIS A 7 -10.43 22.30 3.00
N ASP A 8 -10.89 21.80 1.85
CA ASP A 8 -11.76 20.64 1.84
C ASP A 8 -10.98 19.53 2.54
N HIS A 9 -11.50 19.08 3.69
CA HIS A 9 -10.94 18.02 4.54
C HIS A 9 -11.06 16.63 3.86
N ARG A 10 -10.84 16.56 2.55
CA ARG A 10 -10.90 15.35 1.74
C ARG A 10 -9.49 14.82 1.53
N LEU A 11 -9.31 13.52 1.74
CA LEU A 11 -8.05 12.86 1.43
C LEU A 11 -7.80 12.90 -0.07
N GLY A 12 -6.59 13.31 -0.45
CA GLY A 12 -6.17 13.31 -1.85
C GLY A 12 -6.02 11.89 -2.37
N LEU A 13 -6.92 11.46 -3.27
CA LEU A 13 -6.97 10.11 -3.82
C LEU A 13 -5.63 9.66 -4.41
N VAL A 14 -5.02 10.50 -5.25
CA VAL A 14 -3.73 10.20 -5.90
C VAL A 14 -2.60 10.09 -4.88
N ARG A 15 -2.58 10.94 -3.85
CA ARG A 15 -1.58 10.90 -2.79
C ARG A 15 -1.68 9.60 -2.01
N PHE A 16 -2.87 9.20 -1.63
CA PHE A 16 -3.10 7.95 -0.89
C PHE A 16 -2.82 6.71 -1.72
N ALA A 17 -3.18 6.71 -3.00
CA ALA A 17 -2.80 5.63 -3.92
C ALA A 17 -1.27 5.53 -4.03
N ALA A 18 -0.57 6.64 -4.27
CA ALA A 18 0.90 6.64 -4.33
C ALA A 18 1.54 6.18 -3.01
N THR A 19 1.02 6.64 -1.86
CA THR A 19 1.48 6.19 -0.54
C THR A 19 1.29 4.68 -0.38
N GLY A 20 0.08 4.15 -0.65
CA GLY A 20 -0.18 2.72 -0.55
C GLY A 20 0.71 1.90 -1.48
N ALA A 21 0.94 2.35 -2.72
CA ALA A 21 1.82 1.70 -3.68
C ALA A 21 3.25 1.58 -3.15
N VAL A 22 3.82 2.68 -2.66
CA VAL A 22 5.17 2.73 -2.11
C VAL A 22 5.26 1.88 -0.84
N THR A 23 4.29 1.98 0.06
CA THR A 23 4.24 1.17 1.28
C THR A 23 4.19 -0.32 0.96
N GLY A 24 3.35 -0.75 -0.01
CA GLY A 24 3.27 -2.13 -0.45
C GLY A 24 4.59 -2.64 -1.03
N ALA A 25 5.25 -1.84 -1.87
CA ALA A 25 6.55 -2.20 -2.44
C ALA A 25 7.63 -2.33 -1.35
N LEU A 26 7.69 -1.39 -0.40
CA LEU A 26 8.62 -1.45 0.74
C LEU A 26 8.36 -2.68 1.61
N LEU A 27 7.10 -3.05 1.86
CA LEU A 27 6.77 -4.25 2.61
C LEU A 27 7.29 -5.53 1.93
N ILE A 28 7.20 -5.63 0.60
CA ILE A 28 7.79 -6.77 -0.12
C ILE A 28 9.30 -6.83 0.07
N VAL A 29 10.00 -5.70 -0.05
CA VAL A 29 11.46 -5.64 0.14
C VAL A 29 11.83 -6.06 1.56
N LEU A 30 11.13 -5.54 2.57
CA LEU A 30 11.36 -5.89 3.98
C LEU A 30 11.06 -7.38 4.25
N CYS A 31 9.95 -7.90 3.71
CA CYS A 31 9.60 -9.30 3.85
C CYS A 31 10.64 -10.21 3.18
N TRP A 32 11.17 -9.79 2.02
CA TRP A 32 12.19 -10.53 1.29
C TRP A 32 13.50 -10.59 2.08
N ILE A 33 13.95 -9.46 2.64
CA ILE A 33 15.13 -9.42 3.51
C ILE A 33 14.92 -10.31 4.76
N ALA A 34 13.71 -10.31 5.32
CA ALA A 34 13.41 -11.13 6.48
C ALA A 34 13.43 -12.64 6.20
N THR A 35 13.36 -13.09 4.93
CA THR A 35 13.46 -14.51 4.58
C THR A 35 14.84 -15.13 4.87
N PHE A 36 15.87 -14.31 5.07
CA PHE A 36 17.22 -14.75 5.46
C PHE A 36 17.39 -14.94 6.97
N LEU A 37 16.38 -14.56 7.76
CA LEU A 37 16.38 -14.80 9.20
C LEU A 37 15.79 -16.21 9.47
N PRO A 38 16.30 -16.98 10.44
CA PRO A 38 15.86 -18.34 10.74
C PRO A 38 14.51 -18.40 11.48
N VAL A 39 13.59 -17.50 11.14
CA VAL A 39 12.23 -17.43 11.68
C VAL A 39 11.26 -17.69 10.54
N SER A 40 10.47 -18.77 10.65
CA SER A 40 9.31 -19.04 9.78
C SER A 40 8.22 -18.01 10.06
N SER A 41 8.44 -16.81 9.55
CA SER A 41 7.72 -15.60 9.91
C SER A 41 6.58 -15.30 8.93
N PRO A 42 5.51 -14.60 9.36
CA PRO A 42 4.45 -14.05 8.50
C PRO A 42 4.96 -13.24 7.29
N THR A 43 6.22 -12.82 7.28
CA THR A 43 6.89 -12.23 6.12
C THR A 43 6.89 -13.12 4.88
N HIS A 44 6.99 -14.44 5.03
CA HIS A 44 6.91 -15.38 3.88
C HIS A 44 5.48 -15.44 3.32
N ALA A 45 4.47 -15.42 4.18
CA ALA A 45 3.07 -15.46 3.78
C ALA A 45 2.67 -14.19 3.01
N TYR A 46 3.23 -13.03 3.37
CA TYR A 46 2.97 -11.78 2.66
C TYR A 46 3.49 -11.83 1.22
N ILE A 47 4.72 -12.34 0.98
CA ILE A 47 5.27 -12.49 -0.38
C ILE A 47 4.40 -13.45 -1.21
N ALA A 48 3.96 -14.56 -0.61
CA ALA A 48 3.16 -15.58 -1.29
C ALA A 48 1.77 -15.07 -1.77
N LEU A 49 1.27 -13.93 -1.27
CA LEU A 49 0.05 -13.31 -1.79
C LEU A 49 0.22 -12.74 -3.21
N PHE A 50 1.46 -12.41 -3.59
CA PHE A 50 1.74 -11.62 -4.80
C PHE A 50 2.57 -12.37 -5.83
N THR A 51 3.14 -13.52 -5.49
CA THR A 51 3.93 -14.34 -6.41
C THR A 51 3.95 -15.81 -5.94
N PRO A 52 3.88 -16.77 -6.89
CA PRO A 52 4.08 -18.19 -6.60
C PRO A 52 5.56 -18.60 -6.62
N ALA A 53 6.49 -17.68 -6.91
CA ALA A 53 7.91 -17.98 -6.96
C ALA A 53 8.49 -18.27 -5.56
N GLU A 54 9.61 -18.97 -5.53
CA GLU A 54 10.37 -19.23 -4.31
C GLU A 54 10.65 -17.92 -3.56
N THR A 55 10.30 -17.85 -2.27
CA THR A 55 10.27 -16.59 -1.52
C THR A 55 11.63 -15.90 -1.40
N GLN A 56 12.73 -16.66 -1.43
CA GLN A 56 14.11 -16.15 -1.38
C GLN A 56 14.65 -15.74 -2.77
N SER A 57 13.89 -15.95 -3.84
CA SER A 57 14.34 -15.65 -5.19
C SER A 57 14.23 -14.16 -5.53
N VAL A 58 15.08 -13.69 -6.44
CA VAL A 58 14.97 -12.34 -7.03
C VAL A 58 13.68 -12.21 -7.84
N THR A 59 13.21 -13.30 -8.44
CA THR A 59 11.92 -13.35 -9.15
C THR A 59 10.76 -12.97 -8.24
N ALA A 60 10.73 -13.52 -7.02
CA ALA A 60 9.68 -13.18 -6.05
C ALA A 60 9.72 -11.70 -5.65
N LEU A 61 10.91 -11.09 -5.57
CA LEU A 61 11.06 -9.66 -5.30
C LEU A 61 10.50 -8.79 -6.44
N VAL A 62 10.79 -9.14 -7.69
CA VAL A 62 10.34 -8.37 -8.87
C VAL A 62 8.85 -8.56 -9.10
N GLU A 63 8.38 -9.80 -9.23
CA GLU A 63 6.97 -10.12 -9.48
C GLU A 63 6.09 -9.67 -8.31
N GLY A 64 6.46 -10.08 -7.09
CA GLY A 64 5.73 -9.69 -5.88
C GLY A 64 5.78 -8.17 -5.65
N GLY A 65 6.89 -7.52 -5.98
CA GLY A 65 7.03 -6.07 -5.90
C GLY A 65 6.09 -5.33 -6.85
N LEU A 66 5.99 -5.77 -8.10
CA LEU A 66 5.08 -5.18 -9.10
C LEU A 66 3.61 -5.34 -8.69
N TRP A 67 3.23 -6.55 -8.28
CA TRP A 67 1.86 -6.82 -7.83
C TRP A 67 1.51 -6.09 -6.52
N SER A 68 2.45 -6.01 -5.58
CA SER A 68 2.26 -5.28 -4.32
C SER A 68 2.18 -3.77 -4.55
N LEU A 69 2.91 -3.23 -5.53
CA LEU A 69 2.81 -1.81 -5.92
C LEU A 69 1.41 -1.51 -6.48
N LEU A 70 0.92 -2.36 -7.39
CA LEU A 70 -0.44 -2.22 -7.94
C LEU A 70 -1.51 -2.37 -6.84
N PHE A 71 -1.39 -3.41 -6.02
CA PHE A 71 -2.33 -3.66 -4.93
C PHE A 71 -2.33 -2.53 -3.91
N GLY A 72 -1.15 -2.04 -3.52
CA GLY A 72 -0.99 -0.89 -2.64
C GLY A 72 -1.62 0.38 -3.21
N ALA A 73 -1.48 0.62 -4.51
CA ALA A 73 -2.12 1.74 -5.19
C ALA A 73 -3.65 1.66 -5.11
N VAL A 74 -4.20 0.48 -5.40
CA VAL A 74 -5.64 0.21 -5.34
C VAL A 74 -6.15 0.33 -3.91
N ALA A 75 -5.47 -0.27 -2.93
CA ALA A 75 -5.85 -0.25 -1.52
C ALA A 75 -5.83 1.18 -0.96
N GLY A 76 -4.75 1.93 -1.22
CA GLY A 76 -4.63 3.33 -0.80
C GLY A 76 -5.70 4.22 -1.45
N GLY A 77 -5.93 4.06 -2.75
CA GLY A 77 -6.99 4.77 -3.46
C GLY A 77 -8.38 4.43 -2.91
N LEU A 78 -8.65 3.14 -2.67
CA LEU A 78 -9.92 2.70 -2.10
C LEU A 78 -10.14 3.27 -0.71
N LEU A 79 -9.12 3.27 0.16
CA LEU A 79 -9.19 3.88 1.49
C LEU A 79 -9.53 5.37 1.42
N ALA A 80 -8.85 6.13 0.56
CA ALA A 80 -9.15 7.55 0.39
C ALA A 80 -10.55 7.78 -0.17
N TRP A 81 -11.00 6.96 -1.12
CA TRP A 81 -12.35 7.04 -1.67
C TRP A 81 -13.41 6.77 -0.61
N VAL A 82 -13.27 5.68 0.15
CA VAL A 82 -14.18 5.30 1.25
C VAL A 82 -14.20 6.38 2.33
N TYR A 83 -13.04 6.84 2.79
CA TYR A 83 -12.94 7.90 3.79
C TYR A 83 -13.67 9.16 3.34
N ASN A 84 -13.48 9.57 2.09
CA ASN A 84 -14.13 10.74 1.52
C ASN A 84 -15.65 10.61 1.37
N ARG A 85 -16.21 9.39 1.37
CA ARG A 85 -17.66 9.15 1.40
C ARG A 85 -18.21 9.28 2.81
N PHE A 86 -17.48 8.81 3.81
CA PHE A 86 -17.90 8.88 5.22
C PHE A 86 -17.55 10.20 5.92
N ALA A 87 -16.62 11.00 5.39
CA ALA A 87 -16.26 12.32 5.93
C ALA A 87 -17.43 13.33 5.99
N GLY A 88 -18.55 13.03 5.34
CA GLY A 88 -19.80 13.80 5.49
C GLY A 88 -20.58 13.52 6.78
N LEU A 89 -20.32 12.39 7.46
CA LEU A 89 -20.99 12.05 8.72
C LEU A 89 -20.58 12.99 9.87
N ASP A 90 -19.32 13.41 9.90
CA ASP A 90 -18.80 14.34 10.91
C ASP A 90 -19.38 15.76 10.80
N ARG A 91 -20.12 16.08 9.72
CA ARG A 91 -20.73 17.42 9.52
C ARG A 91 -22.15 17.54 10.10
N HIS A 92 -22.75 16.45 10.57
CA HIS A 92 -24.12 16.41 11.08
C HIS A 92 -24.27 15.77 12.47
N GLY A 93 -23.17 15.49 13.16
CA GLY A 93 -23.13 14.95 14.54
C GLY A 93 -22.94 16.03 15.59
#